data_AF-A0AAN1MQ75-F1
#
_entry.id   AF-A0AAN1MQ75-F1
#
_cell.length_a   1.000
_cell.length_b   1.000
_cell.length_c   1.000
_cell.angle_alpha   90.00
_cell.angle_beta   90.00
_cell.angle_gamma   90.00
#
_symmetry.space_group_name_H-M   'P 1'
#
loop_
_entity.id
_entity.type
_entity.pdbx_description
1 polymer ?
#
loop_
_entity_poly.entity_id
_entity_poly.type
_entity_poly.pdbx_seq_one_letter_code
_entity_poly.pdbx_strand_id
1 'polypeptide(L)'
;MFLCYLIDPRHRTVVKVNDGFDRASELLASEALELQSLWQAMSDPDSSVDVVYSPGDAEEPRFRVPLTHSGKPLELVIAGKGVLIACGAVPGDIASQIATAHALEAHIEYPGDQHTAAADWLKSELGSDRRLPAKRASPKGRRVRRHGASS
;
A
#
# COMPACT_ATOMS: atom_id res chain seq x y z
N MET A 1 -19.21 21.40 0.19
CA MET A 1 -17.93 21.31 0.93
C MET A 1 -16.80 21.43 -0.08
N PHE A 2 -15.66 22.01 0.29
CA PHE A 2 -14.46 21.97 -0.54
C PHE A 2 -13.23 21.76 0.35
N LEU A 3 -12.55 20.64 0.17
CA LEU A 3 -11.34 20.27 0.93
C LEU A 3 -10.28 19.75 -0.03
N CYS A 4 -9.03 20.16 0.18
CA CYS A 4 -7.88 19.64 -0.54
C CYS A 4 -6.79 19.22 0.44
N TYR A 5 -6.19 18.05 0.18
CA TYR A 5 -5.08 17.52 0.97
C TYR A 5 -3.98 17.03 0.04
N LEU A 6 -2.75 17.51 0.26
CA LEU A 6 -1.55 16.95 -0.35
C LEU A 6 -1.12 15.72 0.46
N ILE A 7 -0.97 14.60 -0.22
CA ILE A 7 -0.50 13.32 0.31
C ILE A 7 0.89 13.07 -0.27
N ASP A 8 1.86 12.90 0.61
CA ASP A 8 3.24 12.59 0.25
C ASP A 8 3.65 11.24 0.83
N PRO A 9 3.69 10.15 0.03
CA PRO A 9 4.05 8.83 0.54
C PRO A 9 5.51 8.69 0.93
N ARG A 10 6.41 9.55 0.42
CA ARG A 10 7.83 9.51 0.76
C ARG A 10 8.05 10.04 2.18
N HIS A 11 7.34 11.09 2.56
CA HIS A 11 7.40 11.64 3.92
C HIS A 11 6.29 11.12 4.85
N ARG A 12 5.32 10.37 4.30
CA ARG A 12 4.13 9.86 4.96
C ARG A 12 3.31 10.96 5.63
N THR A 13 3.12 12.06 4.92
CA THR A 13 2.41 13.23 5.44
C THR A 13 1.14 13.50 4.66
N VAL A 14 0.11 13.95 5.39
CA VAL A 14 -1.09 14.54 4.81
C VAL A 14 -1.18 15.99 5.27
N VAL A 15 -1.23 16.93 4.32
CA VAL A 15 -1.25 18.37 4.60
C VAL A 15 -2.46 18.99 3.93
N LYS A 16 -3.25 19.74 4.70
CA LYS A 16 -4.34 20.54 4.12
C LYS A 16 -3.75 21.66 3.27
N VAL A 17 -4.20 21.75 2.02
CA VAL A 17 -3.78 22.79 1.07
C VAL A 17 -4.99 23.60 0.63
N ASN A 18 -4.76 24.87 0.30
CA ASN A 18 -5.75 25.70 -0.37
C ASN A 18 -5.59 25.55 -1.88
N ASP A 19 -6.71 25.60 -2.59
CA ASP A 19 -6.76 25.61 -4.06
C ASP A 19 -6.01 24.42 -4.69
N GLY A 20 -6.12 23.24 -4.07
CA GLY A 20 -5.30 22.08 -4.42
C GLY A 20 -5.55 21.54 -5.83
N PHE A 21 -6.74 21.75 -6.39
CA PHE A 21 -7.03 21.41 -7.79
C PHE A 21 -6.26 22.33 -8.74
N ASP A 22 -6.42 23.64 -8.59
CA ASP A 22 -5.80 24.65 -9.47
C ASP A 22 -4.27 24.64 -9.36
N ARG A 23 -3.74 24.29 -8.18
CA ARG A 23 -2.31 24.22 -7.89
C ARG A 23 -1.73 22.81 -8.01
N ALA A 24 -2.46 21.84 -8.54
CA ALA A 24 -2.01 20.45 -8.56
C ALA A 24 -0.67 20.28 -9.30
N SER A 25 -0.45 20.99 -10.41
CA SER A 25 0.81 20.90 -11.16
C SER A 25 2.01 21.43 -10.37
N GLU A 26 1.81 22.53 -9.64
CA GLU A 26 2.82 23.11 -8.73
C GLU A 26 3.10 22.18 -7.54
N LEU A 27 2.04 21.69 -6.88
CA LEU A 27 2.14 20.85 -5.68
C LEU A 27 2.79 19.48 -5.97
N LEU A 28 2.53 18.94 -7.17
CA LEU A 28 3.06 17.66 -7.63
C LEU A 28 4.33 17.80 -8.46
N ALA A 29 4.77 19.04 -8.75
CA ALA A 29 5.90 19.37 -9.62
C ALA A 29 5.85 18.64 -10.98
N SER A 30 4.66 18.56 -11.57
CA SER A 30 4.41 17.81 -12.79
C SER A 30 3.32 18.46 -13.65
N GLU A 31 3.52 18.45 -14.96
CA GLU A 31 2.51 18.87 -15.94
C GLU A 31 1.68 17.68 -16.46
N ALA A 32 2.13 16.44 -16.20
CA ALA A 32 1.44 15.23 -16.58
C ALA A 32 0.57 14.76 -15.41
N LEU A 33 -0.63 15.30 -15.31
CA LEU A 33 -1.56 14.99 -14.23
C LEU A 33 -2.67 14.04 -14.69
N GLU A 34 -2.99 13.09 -13.83
CA GLU A 34 -4.16 12.23 -13.95
C GLU A 34 -5.14 12.51 -12.81
N LEU A 35 -6.42 12.30 -13.08
CA LEU A 35 -7.51 12.45 -12.13
C LEU A 35 -8.21 11.10 -11.99
N GLN A 36 -8.35 10.62 -10.75
CA GLN A 36 -9.10 9.40 -10.49
C GLN A 36 -10.12 9.60 -9.38
N SER A 37 -11.37 9.28 -9.69
CA SER A 37 -12.48 9.38 -8.75
C SER A 37 -12.50 8.19 -7.80
N LEU A 38 -12.47 8.49 -6.49
CA LEU A 38 -12.69 7.53 -5.41
C LEU A 38 -14.18 7.38 -5.12
N TRP A 39 -14.93 8.48 -5.26
CA TRP A 39 -16.38 8.52 -5.13
C TRP A 39 -16.95 9.64 -5.99
N GLN A 40 -18.11 9.41 -6.60
CA GLN A 40 -18.86 10.45 -7.31
C GLN A 40 -20.36 10.22 -7.10
N ALA A 41 -21.11 11.30 -6.85
CA ALA A 41 -22.56 11.20 -6.77
C ALA A 41 -23.16 10.95 -8.15
N MET A 42 -24.11 10.01 -8.24
CA MET A 42 -24.81 9.72 -9.50
C MET A 42 -25.76 10.85 -9.91
N SER A 43 -26.29 11.60 -8.95
CA SER A 43 -27.31 12.64 -9.17
C SER A 43 -26.75 14.05 -9.22
N ASP A 44 -25.47 14.23 -8.88
CA ASP A 44 -24.82 15.54 -8.81
C ASP A 44 -23.35 15.40 -9.23
N PRO A 45 -23.01 15.74 -10.48
CA PRO A 45 -21.65 15.57 -10.99
C PRO A 45 -20.63 16.49 -10.29
N ASP A 46 -21.08 17.56 -9.64
CA ASP A 46 -20.23 18.49 -8.89
C ASP A 46 -19.86 17.96 -7.50
N SER A 47 -20.45 16.83 -7.09
CA SER A 47 -20.20 16.15 -5.83
C SER A 47 -19.30 14.94 -6.03
N SER A 48 -18.03 15.06 -5.62
CA SER A 48 -17.01 14.03 -5.81
C SER A 48 -15.96 14.01 -4.70
N VAL A 49 -15.27 12.88 -4.63
CA VAL A 49 -13.97 12.74 -3.98
C VAL A 49 -13.02 12.15 -5.00
N ASP A 50 -12.04 12.94 -5.40
CA ASP A 50 -11.08 12.62 -6.44
C ASP A 50 -9.65 12.72 -5.90
N VAL A 51 -8.72 12.07 -6.60
CA VAL A 51 -7.29 12.26 -6.38
C VAL A 51 -6.67 12.69 -7.70
N VAL A 52 -6.05 13.87 -7.69
CA VAL A 52 -5.14 14.29 -8.76
C VAL A 52 -3.75 13.78 -8.41
N TYR A 53 -3.08 13.13 -9.34
CA TYR A 53 -1.73 12.63 -9.12
C TYR A 53 -0.90 12.77 -10.38
N SER A 54 0.42 12.80 -10.21
CA SER A 54 1.33 12.61 -11.33
C SER A 54 1.59 11.11 -11.43
N PRO A 55 1.45 10.48 -12.60
CA PRO A 55 1.82 9.08 -12.78
C PRO A 55 3.30 8.91 -12.41
N GLY A 56 3.54 8.29 -11.26
CA GLY A 56 4.88 7.99 -10.79
C GLY A 56 5.48 6.80 -11.53
N ASP A 57 6.81 6.76 -11.56
CA ASP A 57 7.53 5.56 -11.97
C ASP A 57 7.21 4.37 -11.04
N ALA A 58 7.46 3.15 -11.50
CA ALA A 58 7.18 1.94 -10.72
C ALA A 58 7.91 1.88 -9.36
N GLU A 59 9.02 2.63 -9.23
CA GLU A 59 9.86 2.76 -8.04
C GLU A 59 9.38 3.84 -7.05
N GLU A 60 8.37 4.63 -7.42
CA GLU A 60 7.86 5.65 -6.49
C GLU A 60 7.08 5.01 -5.33
N PRO A 61 7.28 5.51 -4.09
CA PRO A 61 6.49 5.08 -2.94
C PRO A 61 5.00 5.25 -3.21
N ARG A 62 4.22 4.30 -2.72
CA ARG A 62 2.77 4.26 -2.94
C ARG A 62 2.02 4.62 -1.68
N PHE A 63 0.81 5.12 -1.85
CA PHE A 63 -0.18 5.20 -0.79
C PHE A 63 -1.51 4.63 -1.25
N ARG A 64 -2.30 4.17 -0.30
CA ARG A 64 -3.68 3.73 -0.51
C ARG A 64 -4.60 4.60 0.34
N VAL A 65 -5.71 5.02 -0.26
CA VAL A 65 -6.77 5.78 0.41
C VAL A 65 -7.98 4.86 0.60
N PRO A 66 -8.07 4.13 1.70
CA PRO A 66 -9.26 3.37 2.05
C PRO A 66 -10.28 4.30 2.70
N LEU A 67 -11.40 4.54 2.01
CA LEU A 67 -12.59 5.14 2.60
C LEU A 67 -13.72 4.11 2.64
N THR A 68 -14.72 4.37 3.46
CA THR A 68 -15.94 3.56 3.51
C THR A 68 -17.15 4.44 3.24
N HIS A 69 -18.03 3.98 2.35
CA HIS A 69 -19.33 4.61 2.11
C HIS A 69 -20.45 3.57 2.19
N SER A 70 -21.43 3.79 3.07
CA SER A 70 -22.54 2.85 3.30
C SER A 70 -22.08 1.40 3.57
N GLY A 71 -20.97 1.26 4.31
CA GLY A 71 -20.35 -0.04 4.61
C GLY A 71 -19.59 -0.69 3.45
N LYS A 72 -19.49 -0.04 2.29
CA LYS A 72 -18.70 -0.52 1.15
C LYS A 72 -17.33 0.17 1.12
N PRO A 73 -16.24 -0.57 0.93
CA PRO A 73 -14.92 0.03 0.78
C PRO A 73 -14.82 0.75 -0.56
N LEU A 74 -14.21 1.92 -0.52
CA LEU A 74 -13.80 2.73 -1.66
C LEU A 74 -12.30 2.87 -1.55
N GLU A 75 -11.56 2.36 -2.55
CA GLU A 75 -10.12 2.23 -2.42
C GLU A 75 -9.43 2.66 -3.70
N LEU A 76 -8.37 3.42 -3.51
CA LEU A 76 -7.48 3.85 -4.58
C LEU A 76 -6.04 3.72 -4.13
N VAL A 77 -5.18 3.20 -5.01
CA VAL A 77 -3.74 3.08 -4.80
C VAL A 77 -3.03 3.95 -5.82
N ILE A 78 -2.23 4.90 -5.35
CA ILE A 78 -1.47 5.85 -6.18
C ILE A 78 0.02 5.64 -5.93
N ALA A 79 0.81 5.68 -6.99
CA ALA A 79 2.26 5.79 -6.93
C ALA A 79 2.66 7.26 -7.03
N GLY A 80 3.53 7.71 -6.12
CA GLY A 80 3.93 9.10 -6.05
C GLY A 80 3.01 9.97 -5.19
N LYS A 81 3.19 11.29 -5.30
CA LYS A 81 2.36 12.26 -4.57
C LYS A 81 0.98 12.38 -5.20
N GLY A 82 -0.02 12.71 -4.39
CA GLY A 82 -1.37 12.99 -4.86
C GLY A 82 -2.03 14.11 -4.07
N VAL A 83 -2.96 14.82 -4.70
CA VAL A 83 -3.84 15.79 -4.07
C VAL A 83 -5.24 15.20 -4.02
N LEU A 84 -5.71 14.86 -2.84
CA LEU A 84 -7.11 14.46 -2.62
C LEU A 84 -7.98 15.72 -2.58
N ILE A 85 -9.08 15.68 -3.32
CA ILE A 85 -10.02 16.78 -3.46
C ILE A 85 -11.41 16.25 -3.19
N ALA A 86 -12.13 16.93 -2.30
CA ALA A 86 -13.53 16.62 -2.00
C ALA A 86 -14.38 17.86 -2.26
N CYS A 87 -15.35 17.74 -3.16
CA CYS A 87 -16.20 18.83 -3.63
C CYS A 87 -17.69 18.49 -3.45
N GLY A 88 -18.53 19.52 -3.33
CA GLY A 88 -19.99 19.37 -3.32
C GLY A 88 -20.56 18.77 -2.04
N ALA A 89 -21.62 18.00 -2.19
CA ALA A 89 -22.41 17.32 -1.16
C ALA A 89 -21.89 15.89 -0.90
N VAL A 90 -20.66 15.79 -0.41
CA VAL A 90 -20.04 14.52 -0.01
C VAL A 90 -20.83 13.89 1.17
N PRO A 91 -21.17 12.59 1.10
CA PRO A 91 -21.84 11.86 2.16
C PRO A 91 -21.17 12.01 3.52
N GLY A 92 -21.97 12.09 4.59
CA GLY A 92 -21.46 12.37 5.94
C GLY A 92 -20.45 11.34 6.45
N ASP A 93 -20.61 10.07 6.08
CA ASP A 93 -19.65 9.01 6.42
C ASP A 93 -18.29 9.25 5.76
N ILE A 94 -18.25 9.54 4.46
CA ILE A 94 -17.01 9.93 3.75
C ILE A 94 -16.45 11.24 4.33
N ALA A 95 -17.30 12.27 4.48
CA ALA A 95 -16.90 13.58 4.96
C ALA A 95 -16.25 13.53 6.35
N SER A 96 -16.73 12.66 7.25
CA SER A 96 -16.13 12.46 8.58
C SER A 96 -14.72 11.86 8.53
N GLN A 97 -14.47 10.93 7.61
CA GLN A 97 -13.14 10.30 7.42
C GLN A 97 -12.11 11.30 6.87
N ILE A 98 -12.55 12.31 6.12
CA ILE A 98 -11.68 13.34 5.50
C ILE A 98 -11.82 14.73 6.14
N ALA A 99 -12.50 14.83 7.28
CA ALA A 99 -12.85 16.11 7.90
C ALA A 99 -11.61 16.95 8.28
N THR A 100 -10.50 16.29 8.58
CA THR A 100 -9.22 16.92 8.91
C THR A 100 -8.07 16.16 8.26
N ALA A 101 -6.92 16.81 8.14
CA ALA A 101 -5.70 16.15 7.64
C ALA A 101 -5.33 14.94 8.51
N HIS A 102 -5.49 15.06 9.83
CA HIS A 102 -5.21 13.97 10.77
C HIS A 102 -6.19 12.80 10.63
N ALA A 103 -7.48 13.08 10.42
CA ALA A 103 -8.48 12.03 10.18
C ALA A 103 -8.14 11.27 8.89
N LEU A 104 -7.83 11.97 7.80
CA LEU A 104 -7.43 11.35 6.55
C LEU A 104 -6.12 10.56 6.72
N GLU A 105 -5.10 11.12 7.35
CA GLU A 105 -3.82 10.47 7.62
C GLU A 105 -3.97 9.15 8.38
N ALA A 106 -4.88 9.09 9.35
CA ALA A 106 -5.16 7.87 10.11
C ALA A 106 -5.74 6.74 9.25
N HIS A 107 -6.31 7.06 8.08
CA HIS A 107 -6.81 6.09 7.12
C HIS A 107 -5.79 5.73 6.04
N ILE A 108 -4.80 6.59 5.74
CA ILE A 108 -3.85 6.32 4.67
C ILE A 108 -2.95 5.14 5.04
N GLU A 109 -2.93 4.15 4.15
CA GLU A 109 -1.98 3.06 4.22
C GLU A 109 -0.81 3.35 3.28
N TYR A 110 0.41 3.05 3.72
CA TYR A 110 1.61 3.11 2.89
C TYR A 110 2.09 1.68 2.68
N PRO A 111 1.67 1.00 1.59
CA PRO A 111 2.15 -0.33 1.28
C PRO A 111 3.67 -0.28 1.20
N GLY A 112 4.35 -0.97 2.11
CA GLY A 112 5.80 -1.01 2.10
C GLY A 112 6.30 -1.63 0.80
N ASP A 113 7.38 -1.08 0.23
CA ASP A 113 8.21 -1.82 -0.71
C ASP A 113 8.47 -3.19 -0.10
N GLN A 114 8.07 -4.26 -0.81
CA GLN A 114 8.08 -5.64 -0.32
C GLN A 114 9.48 -6.22 -0.07
N HIS A 115 10.45 -5.41 0.35
CA HIS A 115 11.74 -5.87 0.82
C HIS A 115 11.74 -6.26 2.30
N THR A 116 10.75 -5.85 3.10
CA THR A 116 10.65 -6.22 4.53
C THR A 116 9.81 -7.46 4.80
N ALA A 117 8.81 -7.78 3.98
CA ALA A 117 8.02 -9.01 4.15
C ALA A 117 8.86 -10.29 3.98
N ALA A 118 9.82 -10.28 3.04
CA ALA A 118 10.78 -11.37 2.88
C ALA A 118 11.77 -11.44 4.05
N ALA A 119 12.18 -10.29 4.60
CA ALA A 119 13.11 -10.24 5.73
C ALA A 119 12.45 -10.73 7.04
N ASP A 120 11.17 -10.43 7.26
CA ASP A 120 10.42 -10.91 8.42
C ASP A 120 10.04 -12.40 8.29
N TRP A 121 9.79 -12.90 7.08
CA TRP A 121 9.66 -14.34 6.83
C TRP A 121 10.99 -15.09 7.05
N LEU A 122 12.12 -14.54 6.58
CA LEU A 122 13.45 -15.14 6.77
C LEU A 122 13.87 -15.16 8.25
N LYS A 123 13.51 -14.12 9.02
CA LYS A 123 13.70 -14.10 10.48
C LYS A 123 12.80 -15.10 11.21
N SER A 124 11.59 -15.34 10.70
CA SER A 124 10.66 -16.33 11.25
C SER A 124 11.12 -17.78 11.01
N GLU A 125 11.74 -18.07 9.87
CA GLU A 125 12.35 -19.38 9.57
C GLU A 125 13.61 -19.63 10.43
N LEU A 126 14.45 -18.62 10.65
CA LEU A 126 15.66 -18.74 11.48
C LEU A 126 15.37 -18.75 13.00
N GLY A 127 14.19 -18.28 13.42
CA GLY A 127 13.75 -18.29 14.83
C GLY A 127 13.13 -19.61 15.29
N SER A 128 12.85 -20.55 14.39
CA SER A 128 12.21 -21.84 14.71
C SER A 128 13.17 -23.04 14.64
N ASP A 129 14.49 -22.84 14.80
CA ASP A 129 15.42 -23.95 14.99
C ASP A 129 15.41 -24.45 16.44
N ARG A 130 14.28 -25.08 16.83
CA ARG A 130 14.24 -26.01 17.96
C ARG A 130 14.49 -27.42 17.45
N ARG A 131 15.76 -27.69 17.13
CA ARG A 131 16.49 -28.95 17.35
C ARG A 131 15.64 -30.21 17.34
N LEU A 132 15.58 -30.89 16.20
CA LEU A 132 15.44 -32.34 16.20
C LEU A 132 16.76 -32.97 16.67
N PRO A 133 16.78 -33.80 17.74
CA PRO A 133 17.97 -34.61 18.02
C PRO A 133 18.06 -35.74 16.99
N ALA A 134 18.90 -35.54 15.97
CA ALA A 134 19.42 -36.62 15.14
C ALA A 134 20.26 -37.56 16.01
N LYS A 135 19.73 -38.75 16.34
CA LYS A 135 20.54 -39.84 16.90
C LYS A 135 21.36 -40.47 15.78
N ARG A 136 22.65 -40.15 15.75
CA ARG A 136 23.64 -40.70 14.82
C ARG A 136 24.46 -41.81 15.49
N ALA A 137 24.40 -43.00 14.86
CA ALA A 137 25.41 -44.07 14.81
C ALA A 137 25.71 -44.85 16.13
N SER A 138 26.13 -46.12 16.13
CA SER A 138 27.21 -46.70 15.31
C SER A 138 27.18 -48.27 15.33
N PRO A 139 28.24 -49.02 14.93
CA PRO A 139 28.18 -50.01 13.85
C PRO A 139 28.50 -51.45 14.35
N LYS A 140 28.32 -52.46 13.50
CA LYS A 140 29.02 -53.77 13.51
C LYS A 140 28.56 -54.52 12.27
N GLY A 141 29.41 -54.80 11.30
CA GLY A 141 30.31 -55.94 11.39
C GLY A 141 30.33 -56.66 10.03
N ARG A 142 31.36 -56.35 9.26
CA ARG A 142 31.84 -57.00 8.03
C ARG A 142 31.87 -58.54 8.11
N ARG A 143 31.45 -59.23 7.03
CA ARG A 143 32.12 -60.37 6.36
C ARG A 143 31.34 -60.71 5.06
N VAL A 144 31.87 -60.44 3.86
CA VAL A 144 32.91 -61.14 3.06
C VAL A 144 32.29 -62.13 2.04
N ARG A 145 32.46 -61.74 0.75
CA ARG A 145 32.70 -62.54 -0.50
C ARG A 145 31.63 -63.56 -0.94
N ARG A 146 31.36 -63.77 -2.24
CA ARG A 146 32.28 -63.86 -3.40
C ARG A 146 31.67 -63.35 -4.71
N HIS A 147 32.55 -62.86 -5.57
CA HIS A 147 32.38 -62.62 -7.00
C HIS A 147 32.02 -63.89 -7.78
N GLY A 148 31.33 -63.71 -8.91
CA GLY A 148 31.21 -64.72 -9.96
C GLY A 148 32.46 -64.84 -10.85
N ALA A 149 32.43 -65.84 -11.72
CA ALA A 149 33.05 -65.95 -13.05
C ALA A 149 32.59 -67.31 -13.62
N SER A 150 31.74 -67.33 -14.65
CA SER A 150 32.10 -67.49 -16.06
C SER A 150 32.63 -68.88 -16.42
N SER A 151 31.80 -69.65 -17.15
CA SER A 151 32.12 -70.32 -18.42
C SER A 151 30.87 -70.99 -18.97
#